data_AF-A0AA37TAB2-F1
#
_entry.id   AF-A0AA37TAB2-F1
#
_cell.length_a   1.000
_cell.length_b   1.000
_cell.length_c   1.000
_cell.angle_alpha   90.00
_cell.angle_beta   90.00
_cell.angle_gamma   90.00
#
_symmetry.space_group_name_H-M   'P 1'
#
loop_
_entity.id
_entity.type
_entity.pdbx_description
1 polymer ?
#
loop_
_entity_poly.entity_id
_entity_poly.type
_entity_poly.pdbx_seq_one_letter_code
_entity_poly.pdbx_strand_id
1 'polypeptide(L)'
;MLGKFKTLVLSAALCLAGCASVQESTRVATNLKAREYNSLAANYMLRPTFTSVENMSDGSTVLSVSRDGYGGNDHMVAPIRFLQSNTDGYVSLIDKYFEWDELALSRGDAITKEIGRVDSWSAGPSGEIKFVFHSGNSERHFLSVSFCAVGTCLDDNALFFDPVNAKELKRLLLQLSSNEIKVENVDDIYK
;
A
#
# COMPACT_ATOMS: atom_id res chain seq x y z
N MET A 1 55.35 34.70 -23.71
CA MET A 1 55.50 34.25 -22.32
C MET A 1 54.27 34.72 -21.54
N LEU A 2 53.50 33.79 -20.96
CA LEU A 2 52.38 33.96 -20.00
C LEU A 2 51.26 34.96 -20.42
N GLY A 3 50.00 34.59 -20.64
CA GLY A 3 49.19 33.57 -19.99
C GLY A 3 47.95 34.24 -19.41
N LYS A 4 46.78 33.62 -19.59
CA LYS A 4 45.63 33.51 -18.66
C LYS A 4 44.30 33.45 -19.43
N PHE A 5 43.91 32.21 -19.72
CA PHE A 5 42.53 31.78 -19.89
C PHE A 5 41.68 32.36 -18.75
N LYS A 6 40.68 33.18 -19.07
CA LYS A 6 39.62 33.51 -18.12
C LYS A 6 38.56 32.42 -18.19
N THR A 7 38.62 31.58 -17.17
CA THR A 7 37.71 30.49 -16.81
C THR A 7 36.26 30.90 -16.97
N LEU A 8 35.56 30.21 -17.87
CA LEU A 8 34.10 30.14 -17.93
C LEU A 8 33.65 29.32 -16.71
N VAL A 9 33.20 29.97 -15.63
CA VAL A 9 32.61 29.27 -14.47
C VAL A 9 31.20 28.87 -14.87
N LEU A 10 31.09 27.68 -15.45
CA LEU A 10 29.82 26.99 -15.68
C LEU A 10 29.37 26.42 -14.33
N SER A 11 28.59 27.20 -13.58
CA SER A 11 27.94 26.73 -12.35
C SER A 11 26.85 25.72 -12.70
N ALA A 12 27.23 24.45 -12.79
CA ALA A 12 26.32 23.32 -12.77
C ALA A 12 25.75 23.18 -11.35
N ALA A 13 24.69 23.93 -11.05
CA ALA A 13 23.81 23.63 -9.94
C ALA A 13 23.03 22.36 -10.30
N LEU A 14 23.66 21.20 -10.04
CA LEU A 14 22.96 19.92 -10.03
C LEU A 14 21.83 20.02 -9.02
N CYS A 15 20.59 20.03 -9.51
CA CYS A 15 19.42 19.72 -8.71
C CYS A 15 19.64 18.34 -8.08
N LEU A 16 20.06 18.32 -6.82
CA LEU A 16 19.90 17.17 -5.94
C LEU A 16 18.38 17.00 -5.73
N ALA A 17 17.69 16.51 -6.74
CA ALA A 17 16.39 15.88 -6.54
C ALA A 17 16.71 14.62 -5.73
N GLY A 18 16.67 14.75 -4.40
CA GLY A 18 16.83 13.61 -3.51
C GLY A 18 15.74 12.60 -3.85
N CYS A 19 16.12 11.45 -4.38
CA CYS A 19 15.21 10.32 -4.46
C CYS A 19 14.77 10.03 -3.04
N ALA A 20 13.48 10.24 -2.74
CA ALA A 20 12.95 9.89 -1.44
C ALA A 20 13.04 8.36 -1.27
N SER A 21 13.64 7.90 -0.19
CA SER A 21 13.87 6.48 0.09
C SER A 21 13.37 6.11 1.48
N VAL A 22 13.15 4.82 1.70
CA VAL A 22 12.88 4.31 3.06
C VAL A 22 14.13 4.52 3.90
N GLN A 23 14.00 5.25 5.00
CA GLN A 23 15.09 5.53 5.95
C GLN A 23 15.10 4.50 7.08
N GLU A 24 13.91 4.17 7.58
CA GLU A 24 13.71 3.20 8.66
C GLU A 24 12.45 2.40 8.34
N SER A 25 12.46 1.10 8.67
CA SER A 25 11.31 0.21 8.50
C SER A 25 11.21 -0.68 9.72
N THR A 26 10.13 -0.53 10.48
CA THR A 26 9.90 -1.31 11.70
C THR A 26 8.68 -2.20 11.53
N ARG A 27 8.86 -3.50 11.74
CA ARG A 27 7.80 -4.49 11.54
C ARG A 27 6.70 -4.35 12.58
N VAL A 28 5.46 -4.48 12.13
CA VAL A 28 4.27 -4.45 12.99
C VAL A 28 3.75 -5.86 13.17
N ALA A 29 3.61 -6.29 14.42
CA ALA A 29 2.90 -7.53 14.73
C ALA A 29 1.39 -7.32 14.52
N THR A 30 0.83 -7.97 13.50
CA THR A 30 -0.59 -7.85 13.14
C THR A 30 -1.15 -9.18 12.65
N ASN A 31 -2.48 -9.31 12.74
CA ASN A 31 -3.24 -10.40 12.15
C ASN A 31 -3.69 -10.11 10.70
N LEU A 32 -3.29 -8.97 10.12
CA LEU A 32 -3.65 -8.60 8.76
C LEU A 32 -3.14 -9.65 7.76
N LYS A 33 -4.03 -10.17 6.93
CA LYS A 33 -3.72 -11.12 5.86
C LYS A 33 -4.38 -10.68 4.56
N ALA A 34 -3.57 -10.57 3.53
CA ALA A 34 -4.03 -10.43 2.16
C ALA A 34 -4.32 -11.81 1.55
N ARG A 35 -5.17 -11.79 0.53
CA ARG A 35 -5.53 -12.94 -0.31
C ARG A 35 -5.09 -12.71 -1.75
N GLU A 36 -4.91 -13.80 -2.46
CA GLU A 36 -4.66 -13.82 -3.90
C GLU A 36 -5.51 -14.91 -4.55
N TYR A 37 -5.97 -14.68 -5.78
CA TYR A 37 -6.70 -15.71 -6.52
C TYR A 37 -5.75 -16.84 -6.91
N ASN A 38 -6.12 -18.06 -6.51
CA ASN A 38 -5.45 -19.28 -6.95
C ASN A 38 -6.29 -19.92 -8.05
N SER A 39 -5.75 -19.99 -9.27
CA SER A 39 -6.46 -20.55 -10.43
C SER A 39 -6.64 -22.07 -10.35
N LEU A 40 -5.75 -22.80 -9.68
CA LEU A 40 -5.86 -24.25 -9.51
C LEU A 40 -6.98 -24.61 -8.53
N ALA A 41 -7.15 -23.82 -7.47
CA ALA A 41 -8.20 -23.99 -6.47
C ALA A 41 -9.49 -23.21 -6.81
N ALA A 42 -9.46 -22.41 -7.89
CA ALA A 42 -10.51 -21.47 -8.30
C ALA A 42 -11.02 -20.57 -7.15
N ASN A 43 -10.12 -20.12 -6.27
CA ASN A 43 -10.52 -19.43 -5.04
C ASN A 43 -9.45 -18.45 -4.52
N TYR A 44 -9.88 -17.44 -3.76
CA TYR A 44 -9.00 -16.49 -3.09
C TYR A 44 -8.44 -17.08 -1.79
N MET A 45 -7.14 -17.34 -1.79
CA MET A 45 -6.44 -17.99 -0.69
C MET A 45 -5.55 -17.00 0.07
N LEU A 46 -5.40 -17.24 1.37
CA LEU A 46 -4.53 -16.43 2.23
C LEU A 46 -3.08 -16.54 1.78
N ARG A 47 -2.36 -15.42 1.85
CA ARG A 47 -0.94 -15.32 1.56
C ARG A 47 -0.16 -14.83 2.80
N PRO A 48 1.10 -15.24 2.98
CA PRO A 48 2.00 -14.56 3.92
C PRO A 48 1.95 -13.05 3.65
N THR A 49 1.65 -12.28 4.68
CA THR A 49 1.44 -10.83 4.60
C THR A 49 2.34 -10.17 5.63
N PHE A 50 2.99 -9.10 5.21
CA PHE A 50 3.95 -8.38 6.03
C PHE A 50 3.55 -6.91 6.11
N THR A 51 3.61 -6.39 7.33
CA THR A 51 3.25 -5.01 7.62
C THR A 51 4.39 -4.33 8.37
N SER A 52 4.75 -3.13 7.96
CA SER A 52 5.73 -2.28 8.65
C SER A 52 5.24 -0.83 8.70
N VAL A 53 5.74 -0.10 9.69
CA VAL A 53 5.76 1.36 9.65
C VAL A 53 7.09 1.76 9.06
N GLU A 54 7.05 2.56 7.99
CA GLU A 54 8.24 3.06 7.31
C GLU A 54 8.32 4.58 7.48
N ASN A 55 9.48 5.06 7.95
CA ASN A 55 9.83 6.47 7.94
C ASN A 55 10.61 6.76 6.65
N MET A 56 10.12 7.70 5.87
CA MET A 56 10.68 8.10 4.59
C MET A 56 11.69 9.22 4.79
N SER A 57 12.67 9.31 3.89
CA SER A 57 13.71 10.35 3.94
C SER A 57 13.17 11.78 3.75
N ASP A 58 11.94 11.93 3.25
CA ASP A 58 11.24 13.21 3.14
C ASP A 58 10.46 13.59 4.41
N GLY A 59 10.54 12.76 5.46
CA GLY A 59 9.84 12.95 6.73
C GLY A 59 8.43 12.37 6.79
N SER A 60 7.94 11.78 5.69
CA SER A 60 6.64 11.11 5.68
C SER A 60 6.69 9.78 6.43
N THR A 61 5.62 9.45 7.12
CA THR A 61 5.41 8.13 7.71
C THR A 61 4.35 7.38 6.92
N VAL A 62 4.59 6.10 6.63
CA VAL A 62 3.61 5.24 5.95
C VAL A 62 3.42 3.92 6.67
N LEU A 63 2.23 3.34 6.51
CA LEU A 63 2.01 1.91 6.72
C LEU A 63 2.28 1.19 5.40
N SER A 64 3.28 0.31 5.39
CA SER A 64 3.65 -0.51 4.25
C SER A 64 3.05 -1.90 4.41
N VAL A 65 2.32 -2.38 3.41
CA VAL A 65 1.72 -3.71 3.39
C VAL A 65 2.17 -4.44 2.13
N SER A 66 2.76 -5.61 2.32
CA SER A 66 3.20 -6.51 1.24
C SER A 66 2.71 -7.93 1.49
N ARG A 67 2.79 -8.77 0.46
CA ARG A 67 2.49 -10.20 0.52
C ARG A 67 3.46 -10.98 -0.36
N ASP A 68 3.65 -12.25 -0.03
CA ASP A 68 4.25 -13.21 -0.97
C ASP A 68 3.18 -13.67 -1.97
N GLY A 69 3.49 -13.66 -3.26
CA GLY A 69 2.57 -13.97 -4.36
C GLY A 69 2.64 -15.41 -4.87
N TYR A 70 1.78 -15.80 -5.81
CA TYR A 70 1.95 -17.09 -6.51
C TYR A 70 3.04 -16.98 -7.60
N GLY A 71 4.00 -17.90 -7.58
CA GLY A 71 5.08 -18.00 -8.57
C GLY A 71 6.42 -17.45 -8.06
N GLY A 72 7.54 -17.93 -8.61
CA GLY A 72 8.90 -17.63 -8.12
C GLY A 72 9.39 -16.18 -8.30
N ASN A 73 8.51 -15.25 -8.66
CA ASN A 73 8.83 -13.85 -8.90
C ASN A 73 8.38 -12.94 -7.74
N ASP A 74 8.29 -13.49 -6.52
CA ASP A 74 7.84 -12.79 -5.29
C ASP A 74 8.60 -11.49 -5.01
N HIS A 75 9.80 -11.32 -5.57
CA HIS A 75 10.58 -10.07 -5.53
C HIS A 75 9.95 -8.90 -6.32
N MET A 76 8.83 -9.10 -7.03
CA MET A 76 8.22 -8.07 -7.90
C MET A 76 6.90 -7.48 -7.37
N VAL A 77 6.34 -7.97 -6.27
CA VAL A 77 5.13 -7.36 -5.69
C VAL A 77 5.54 -6.18 -4.83
N ALA A 78 5.50 -4.99 -5.41
CA ALA A 78 5.78 -3.76 -4.68
C ALA A 78 4.78 -3.59 -3.51
N PRO A 79 5.25 -3.18 -2.32
CA PRO A 79 4.36 -2.93 -1.19
C PRO A 79 3.39 -1.79 -1.49
N ILE A 80 2.17 -1.90 -0.95
CA ILE A 80 1.21 -0.80 -0.90
C ILE A 80 1.55 0.07 0.31
N ARG A 81 1.76 1.37 0.09
CA ARG A 81 2.17 2.33 1.12
C ARG A 81 1.08 3.37 1.39
N PHE A 82 0.45 3.26 2.55
CA PHE A 82 -0.59 4.18 3.01
C PHE A 82 0.04 5.34 3.78
N LEU A 83 -0.11 6.58 3.26
CA LEU A 83 0.38 7.79 3.91
C LEU A 83 -0.36 8.08 5.22
N GLN A 84 0.38 8.35 6.30
CA GLN A 84 -0.20 8.75 7.58
C GLN A 84 -1.10 9.99 7.46
N SER A 85 -0.73 10.96 6.62
CA SER A 85 -1.51 12.18 6.42
C SER A 85 -2.86 11.95 5.72
N ASN A 86 -3.05 10.79 5.09
CA ASN A 86 -4.20 10.49 4.24
C ASN A 86 -5.10 9.39 4.82
N THR A 87 -4.90 9.03 6.09
CA THR A 87 -5.63 7.95 6.78
C THR A 87 -7.13 8.10 6.72
N ASP A 88 -7.65 9.32 6.87
CA ASP A 88 -9.10 9.58 6.84
C ASP A 88 -9.71 9.22 5.49
N GLY A 89 -9.00 9.51 4.39
CA GLY A 89 -9.41 9.14 3.04
C GLY A 89 -9.46 7.62 2.87
N TYR A 90 -8.41 6.91 3.29
CA TYR A 90 -8.39 5.44 3.22
C TYR A 90 -9.50 4.82 4.07
N VAL A 91 -9.69 5.30 5.30
CA VAL A 91 -10.72 4.81 6.22
C VAL A 91 -12.12 5.02 5.64
N SER A 92 -12.39 6.19 5.04
CA SER A 92 -13.67 6.47 4.38
C SER A 92 -13.98 5.51 3.23
N LEU A 93 -12.98 5.16 2.41
CA LEU A 93 -13.17 4.19 1.33
C LEU A 93 -13.37 2.75 1.85
N ILE A 94 -12.72 2.38 2.95
CA ILE A 94 -12.95 1.09 3.61
C ILE A 94 -14.36 1.03 4.21
N ASP A 95 -14.86 2.13 4.79
CA ASP A 95 -16.24 2.17 5.30
C ASP A 95 -17.27 2.02 4.20
N LYS A 96 -17.05 2.67 3.06
CA LYS A 96 -17.88 2.47 1.87
C LYS A 96 -17.82 1.03 1.34
N TYR A 97 -16.67 0.35 1.44
CA TYR A 97 -16.60 -1.09 1.15
C TYR A 97 -17.56 -1.89 2.04
N PHE A 98 -17.59 -1.63 3.36
CA PHE A 98 -18.48 -2.34 4.28
C PHE A 98 -19.96 -2.06 3.98
N GLU A 99 -20.32 -0.82 3.67
CA GLU A 99 -21.69 -0.47 3.25
C GLU A 99 -22.10 -1.23 1.98
N TRP A 100 -21.19 -1.34 1.00
CA TRP A 100 -21.46 -2.04 -0.25
C TRP A 100 -21.47 -3.56 -0.08
N ASP A 101 -20.66 -4.11 0.83
CA ASP A 101 -20.62 -5.54 1.17
C ASP A 101 -21.97 -5.99 1.74
N GLU A 102 -22.49 -5.27 2.74
CA GLU A 102 -23.80 -5.55 3.33
C GLU A 102 -24.92 -5.48 2.28
N LEU A 103 -24.91 -4.43 1.45
CA LEU A 103 -25.91 -4.25 0.40
C LEU A 103 -25.84 -5.36 -0.66
N ALA A 104 -24.66 -5.69 -1.16
CA ALA A 104 -24.47 -6.70 -2.20
C ALA A 104 -24.87 -8.09 -1.70
N LEU A 105 -24.47 -8.44 -0.47
CA LEU A 105 -24.87 -9.71 0.18
C LEU A 105 -26.39 -9.81 0.33
N SER A 106 -27.06 -8.73 0.72
CA SER A 106 -28.52 -8.71 0.87
C SER A 106 -29.28 -8.94 -0.45
N ARG A 107 -28.65 -8.60 -1.58
CA ARG A 107 -29.22 -8.66 -2.93
C ARG A 107 -28.74 -9.86 -3.74
N GLY A 108 -27.69 -10.55 -3.27
CA GLY A 108 -27.00 -11.59 -4.02
C GLY A 108 -26.23 -11.05 -5.23
N ASP A 109 -25.82 -9.78 -5.18
CA ASP A 109 -25.12 -9.12 -6.30
C ASP A 109 -23.66 -9.60 -6.38
N ALA A 110 -23.18 -9.87 -7.60
CA ALA A 110 -21.77 -10.16 -7.87
C ALA A 110 -21.22 -9.10 -8.83
N ILE A 111 -20.52 -8.10 -8.30
CA ILE A 111 -20.04 -6.94 -9.04
C ILE A 111 -18.58 -6.61 -8.73
N THR A 112 -17.91 -5.94 -9.66
CA THR A 112 -16.62 -5.31 -9.41
C THR A 112 -16.72 -3.84 -9.75
N LYS A 113 -16.44 -2.95 -8.79
CA LYS A 113 -16.60 -1.51 -8.97
C LYS A 113 -15.61 -0.72 -8.14
N GLU A 114 -15.00 0.28 -8.76
CA GLU A 114 -14.13 1.23 -8.07
C GLU A 114 -14.92 2.01 -7.01
N ILE A 115 -14.37 2.04 -5.79
CA ILE A 115 -14.92 2.78 -4.65
C ILE A 115 -14.40 4.21 -4.67
N GLY A 116 -13.10 4.36 -4.93
CA GLY A 116 -12.39 5.63 -5.04
C GLY A 116 -10.87 5.46 -5.01
N ARG A 117 -10.16 6.59 -4.92
CA ARG A 117 -8.71 6.69 -4.87
C ARG A 117 -8.26 7.71 -3.84
N VAL A 118 -7.08 7.51 -3.29
CA VAL A 118 -6.44 8.43 -2.35
C VAL A 118 -4.96 8.46 -2.63
N ASP A 119 -4.35 9.64 -2.58
CA ASP A 119 -2.91 9.83 -2.77
C ASP A 119 -2.10 8.91 -1.86
N SER A 120 -1.02 8.37 -2.39
CA SER A 120 -0.10 7.45 -1.74
C SER A 120 1.32 8.01 -1.78
N TRP A 121 2.20 7.49 -0.95
CA TRP A 121 3.59 7.88 -0.99
C TRP A 121 4.26 7.31 -2.24
N SER A 122 5.00 8.15 -2.95
CA SER A 122 5.77 7.75 -4.12
C SER A 122 7.10 8.51 -4.16
N ALA A 123 8.21 7.78 -4.34
CA ALA A 123 9.55 8.36 -4.55
C ALA A 123 9.70 9.13 -5.89
N GLY A 124 8.64 9.21 -6.70
CA GLY A 124 8.64 9.73 -8.06
C GLY A 124 7.30 10.42 -8.39
N PRO A 125 6.74 10.23 -9.61
CA PRO A 125 5.44 10.80 -9.96
C PRO A 125 4.37 10.42 -8.95
N SER A 126 3.46 11.35 -8.66
CA SER A 126 2.37 11.17 -7.70
C SER A 126 1.66 9.83 -7.93
N GLY A 127 1.66 8.99 -6.91
CA GLY A 127 0.95 7.73 -6.88
C GLY A 127 -0.37 7.84 -6.12
N GLU A 128 -1.34 7.03 -6.50
CA GLU A 128 -2.60 6.87 -5.80
C GLU A 128 -2.77 5.41 -5.39
N ILE A 129 -3.49 5.17 -4.29
CA ILE A 129 -4.04 3.85 -3.99
C ILE A 129 -5.49 3.82 -4.45
N LYS A 130 -5.81 2.85 -5.29
CA LYS A 130 -7.17 2.58 -5.76
C LYS A 130 -7.82 1.53 -4.87
N PHE A 131 -9.05 1.80 -4.45
CA PHE A 131 -9.90 0.90 -3.68
C PHE A 131 -11.04 0.41 -4.57
N VAL A 132 -11.22 -0.90 -4.65
CA VAL A 132 -12.23 -1.55 -5.48
C VAL A 132 -13.04 -2.51 -4.61
N PHE A 133 -14.35 -2.45 -4.76
CA PHE A 133 -15.25 -3.49 -4.29
C PHE A 133 -15.22 -4.62 -5.30
N HIS A 134 -14.79 -5.81 -4.90
CA HIS A 134 -14.62 -6.94 -5.81
C HIS A 134 -15.37 -8.18 -5.30
N SER A 135 -16.39 -8.61 -6.01
CA SER A 135 -17.08 -9.88 -5.74
C SER A 135 -16.28 -11.05 -6.31
N GLY A 136 -15.84 -11.98 -5.46
CA GLY A 136 -15.38 -13.30 -5.91
C GLY A 136 -16.56 -14.19 -6.32
N ASN A 137 -17.71 -14.02 -5.66
CA ASN A 137 -19.01 -14.55 -6.05
C ASN A 137 -20.11 -13.73 -5.34
N SER A 138 -21.38 -14.17 -5.43
CA SER A 138 -22.54 -13.51 -4.81
C SER A 138 -22.58 -13.57 -3.27
N GLU A 139 -21.72 -14.38 -2.64
CA GLU A 139 -21.68 -14.60 -1.18
C GLU A 139 -20.36 -14.13 -0.56
N ARG A 140 -19.39 -13.72 -1.39
CA ARG A 140 -18.04 -13.36 -0.95
C ARG A 140 -17.54 -12.18 -1.75
N HIS A 141 -17.29 -11.09 -1.04
CA HIS A 141 -16.71 -9.88 -1.62
C HIS A 141 -15.46 -9.48 -0.85
N PHE A 142 -14.59 -8.77 -1.56
CA PHE A 142 -13.28 -8.39 -1.10
C PHE A 142 -13.07 -6.91 -1.34
N LEU A 143 -12.38 -6.27 -0.40
CA LEU A 143 -11.74 -5.01 -0.65
C LEU A 143 -10.45 -5.30 -1.43
N SER A 144 -10.39 -4.84 -2.68
CA SER A 144 -9.20 -4.90 -3.51
C SER A 144 -8.47 -3.55 -3.47
N VAL A 145 -7.17 -3.58 -3.22
CA VAL A 145 -6.32 -2.41 -3.08
C VAL A 145 -5.11 -2.54 -4.00
N SER A 146 -4.92 -1.58 -4.90
CA SER A 146 -3.79 -1.54 -5.83
C SER A 146 -3.15 -0.16 -5.88
N PHE A 147 -1.87 -0.12 -6.19
CA PHE A 147 -1.14 1.13 -6.42
C PHE A 147 -1.29 1.54 -7.89
N CYS A 148 -1.51 2.83 -8.11
CA CYS A 148 -1.59 3.45 -9.42
C CYS A 148 -0.50 4.51 -9.57
N ALA A 149 0.16 4.51 -10.72
CA ALA A 149 1.08 5.55 -11.14
C ALA A 149 0.65 6.05 -12.52
N VAL A 150 0.80 7.35 -12.78
CA VAL A 150 0.48 8.07 -14.03
C VAL A 150 -0.13 7.20 -15.15
N GLY A 151 -1.46 7.16 -15.19
CA GLY A 151 -2.22 6.54 -16.26
C GLY A 151 -2.40 5.01 -16.17
N THR A 152 -1.83 4.33 -15.18
CA THR A 152 -1.96 2.88 -14.99
C THR A 152 -2.09 2.47 -13.52
N CYS A 153 -2.64 1.29 -13.28
CA CYS A 153 -2.72 0.66 -11.96
C CYS A 153 -2.13 -0.75 -12.02
N LEU A 154 -1.46 -1.14 -10.94
CA LEU A 154 -0.87 -2.47 -10.77
C LEU A 154 -1.93 -3.43 -10.22
N ASP A 155 -3.04 -3.61 -10.94
CA ASP A 155 -4.19 -4.41 -10.48
C ASP A 155 -3.86 -5.90 -10.34
N ASP A 156 -2.93 -6.41 -11.13
CA ASP A 156 -2.41 -7.78 -11.00
C ASP A 156 -1.69 -8.01 -9.66
N ASN A 157 -1.19 -6.92 -9.05
CA ASN A 157 -0.54 -6.92 -7.75
C ASN A 157 -1.49 -6.49 -6.62
N ALA A 158 -2.79 -6.41 -6.88
CA ALA A 158 -3.74 -5.96 -5.87
C ALA A 158 -3.75 -6.89 -4.64
N LEU A 159 -3.83 -6.27 -3.46
CA LEU A 159 -4.09 -6.94 -2.21
C LEU A 159 -5.60 -7.10 -2.05
N PHE A 160 -6.07 -8.33 -1.81
CA PHE A 160 -7.48 -8.60 -1.55
C PHE A 160 -7.70 -8.88 -0.06
N PHE A 161 -8.64 -8.19 0.55
CA PHE A 161 -9.00 -8.35 1.95
C PHE A 161 -10.47 -8.77 2.06
N ASP A 162 -10.75 -9.83 2.82
CA ASP A 162 -12.12 -10.15 3.23
C ASP A 162 -12.60 -9.16 4.31
N PRO A 163 -13.89 -9.19 4.74
CA PRO A 163 -14.39 -8.22 5.72
C PRO A 163 -13.59 -8.19 7.03
N VAL A 164 -13.08 -9.34 7.47
CA VAL A 164 -12.27 -9.44 8.70
C VAL A 164 -10.93 -8.71 8.51
N ASN A 165 -10.25 -8.94 7.40
CA ASN A 165 -8.95 -8.33 7.12
C ASN A 165 -9.07 -6.86 6.69
N ALA A 166 -10.16 -6.46 6.04
CA ALA A 166 -10.45 -5.04 5.76
C ALA A 166 -10.65 -4.26 7.07
N LYS A 167 -11.29 -4.87 8.07
CA LYS A 167 -11.45 -4.28 9.41
C LYS A 167 -10.12 -4.14 10.13
N GLU A 168 -9.25 -5.14 10.01
CA GLU A 168 -7.90 -5.08 10.56
C GLU A 168 -7.04 -4.00 9.87
N LEU A 169 -7.14 -3.86 8.54
CA LEU A 169 -6.49 -2.76 7.82
C LEU A 169 -7.00 -1.39 8.32
N LYS A 170 -8.32 -1.21 8.43
CA LYS A 170 -8.92 0.02 8.99
C LYS A 170 -8.37 0.30 10.40
N ARG A 171 -8.29 -0.71 11.26
CA ARG A 171 -7.75 -0.58 12.62
C ARG A 171 -6.29 -0.10 12.60
N LEU A 172 -5.45 -0.69 11.75
CA LEU A 172 -4.05 -0.28 11.60
C LEU A 172 -3.91 1.15 11.09
N LEU A 173 -4.74 1.57 10.13
CA LEU A 173 -4.74 2.94 9.61
C LEU A 173 -5.16 3.97 10.66
N LEU A 174 -6.14 3.64 11.51
CA LEU A 174 -6.53 4.48 12.64
C LEU A 174 -5.44 4.56 13.72
N GLN A 175 -4.71 3.47 13.96
CA GLN A 175 -3.55 3.51 14.85
C GLN A 175 -2.37 4.28 14.26
N LEU A 176 -2.20 4.23 12.93
CA LEU A 176 -1.21 5.04 12.24
C LEU A 176 -1.53 6.52 12.44
N SER A 177 -2.78 6.93 12.27
CA SER A 177 -3.18 8.34 12.43
C SER A 177 -2.99 8.86 13.84
N SER A 178 -3.17 8.03 14.87
CA SER A 178 -2.97 8.39 16.28
C SER A 178 -1.54 8.21 16.81
N ASN A 179 -0.59 7.72 15.98
CA ASN A 179 0.75 7.30 16.41
C ASN A 179 0.75 6.19 17.48
N GLU A 180 -0.26 5.32 17.48
CA GLU A 180 -0.44 4.26 18.48
C GLU A 180 -0.04 2.87 17.96
N ILE A 181 0.54 2.76 16.76
CA ILE A 181 1.08 1.49 16.29
C ILE A 181 2.22 1.08 17.20
N LYS A 182 2.02 -0.02 17.93
CA LYS A 182 3.07 -0.68 18.69
C LYS A 182 4.04 -1.31 17.70
N VAL A 183 5.21 -0.70 17.58
CA VAL A 183 6.34 -1.24 16.85
C VAL A 183 7.27 -1.94 17.83
N GLU A 184 7.61 -3.19 17.56
CA GLU A 184 8.62 -3.92 18.31
C GLU A 184 9.82 -4.12 17.39
N ASN A 185 10.96 -3.51 17.73
CA ASN A 185 12.19 -3.77 17.00
C ASN A 185 12.75 -5.11 17.44
N VAL A 186 12.44 -6.16 16.68
CA VAL A 186 12.91 -7.53 16.98
C VAL A 186 14.42 -7.66 16.85
N ASP A 187 15.07 -6.84 16.03
CA ASP A 187 16.54 -6.87 15.85
C ASP A 187 17.27 -6.33 17.09
N ASP A 188 16.63 -5.48 17.88
CA ASP A 188 17.15 -5.05 19.18
C ASP A 188 17.04 -6.15 20.25
N ILE A 189 16.16 -7.13 20.06
CA ILE A 189 15.85 -8.19 21.02
C ILE A 189 16.77 -9.41 20.82
N TYR A 190 17.07 -9.79 19.58
CA TYR A 190 17.83 -11.01 19.25
C TYR A 190 19.24 -10.70 18.69
N LYS A 191 20.11 -10.11 19.53
CA LYS A 191 21.52 -9.83 19.21
C LYS A 191 22.44 -11.05 19.37
#